data_AF-A0A2V7J1Y9-F1
#
_entry.id   AF-A0A2V7J1Y9-F1
#
_cell.length_a   1.000
_cell.length_b   1.000
_cell.length_c   1.000
_cell.angle_alpha   90.00
_cell.angle_beta   90.00
_cell.angle_gamma   90.00
#
_symmetry.space_group_name_H-M   'P 1'
#
loop_
_entity.id
_entity.type
_entity.pdbx_description
1 polymer ?
#
loop_
_entity_poly.entity_id
_entity_poly.type
_entity_poly.pdbx_seq_one_letter_code
_entity_poly.pdbx_strand_id
1 'polypeptide(L)'
;MRRALLTATRDSLPTHVANKLRCTSCHLDEGRRENGTWIGVFARYPQYRARSGMVETIEYRINDCFRRSMNGTALDPAGADMRDIVTYLAFLSRDVAVAPPAPNTRLQKWAAFTADRAAGARVFAASCAKCHGTAGEGTPGAPPVWGAESYNIGAAPPPNSSAATCRSMRRARCPIARRSISPRTSTRTRDPIIGARRTIGHAAIHHPMSPIPHGLTTRRLRMYRRGFLGRLAATAAAGVAGLTPLRLEGQPRPEPTTGADASFETWLNRINGKHKMIFDAPEPNSGMPVVWPRVWLNGNNENYGTKDADNSAVIVLRHAAIPIAMHDALWAKYKLGEVFNIKDGDAPAVRNVFAKVLPLPLPGTGIEALLATGAQVGCCNVALSVYSGVVAQKMGMDAAAVKADWVAGLLPGVQVVPSGVLAVARAQEKGCGYCFAG
;
A
#
# COMPACT_ATOMS: atom_id res chain seq x y z
N MET A 1 -20.96 -2.23 21.54
CA MET A 1 -20.74 -0.84 21.04
C MET A 1 -19.73 -0.76 19.90
N ARG A 2 -18.51 -1.33 20.01
CA ARG A 2 -17.41 -1.14 19.03
C ARG A 2 -17.72 -1.38 17.53
N ARG A 3 -18.57 -2.36 17.20
CA ARG A 3 -19.01 -2.66 15.81
C ARG A 3 -19.92 -1.58 15.21
N ALA A 4 -20.71 -0.89 16.04
CA ALA A 4 -21.73 0.06 15.59
C ALA A 4 -21.12 1.27 14.87
N LEU A 5 -19.93 1.73 15.28
CA LEU A 5 -19.20 2.83 14.65
C LEU A 5 -18.91 2.56 13.15
N LEU A 6 -18.78 1.29 12.75
CA LEU A 6 -18.50 0.91 11.36
C LEU A 6 -19.76 0.57 10.57
N THR A 7 -20.80 0.01 11.21
CA THR A 7 -22.05 -0.41 10.55
C THR A 7 -23.11 0.70 10.51
N ALA A 8 -23.00 1.69 11.39
CA ALA A 8 -23.89 2.84 11.52
C ALA A 8 -23.08 4.13 11.71
N THR A 9 -22.04 4.31 10.88
CA THR A 9 -21.02 5.37 11.04
C THR A 9 -21.62 6.78 11.12
N ARG A 10 -22.51 7.14 10.19
CA ARG A 10 -23.16 8.47 10.20
C ARG A 10 -23.98 8.69 11.46
N ASP A 11 -24.74 7.69 11.88
CA ASP A 11 -25.62 7.79 13.05
C ASP A 11 -24.80 7.84 14.35
N SER A 12 -23.65 7.17 14.38
CA SER A 12 -22.78 7.09 15.55
C SER A 12 -21.80 8.26 15.67
N LEU A 13 -21.39 8.85 14.53
CA LEU A 13 -20.39 9.92 14.43
C LEU A 13 -20.86 11.05 13.50
N PRO A 14 -22.01 11.68 13.76
CA PRO A 14 -22.66 12.61 12.83
C PRO A 14 -21.83 13.87 12.55
N THR A 15 -20.96 14.28 13.47
CA THR A 15 -20.05 15.43 13.30
C THR A 15 -18.83 15.14 12.43
N HIS A 16 -18.56 13.87 12.14
CA HIS A 16 -17.39 13.41 11.38
C HIS A 16 -17.76 12.84 10.01
N VAL A 17 -19.04 12.82 9.65
CA VAL A 17 -19.55 12.27 8.39
C VAL A 17 -20.45 13.30 7.71
N ALA A 18 -20.05 13.79 6.54
CA ALA A 18 -20.80 14.82 5.82
C ALA A 18 -21.61 14.27 4.63
N ASN A 19 -21.74 12.95 4.50
CA ASN A 19 -22.43 12.30 3.38
C ASN A 19 -23.34 11.16 3.85
N LYS A 20 -24.00 10.43 2.94
CA LYS A 20 -24.92 9.32 3.27
C LYS A 20 -24.25 7.95 3.37
N LEU A 21 -22.92 7.90 3.36
CA LEU A 21 -22.19 6.63 3.37
C LEU A 21 -21.99 6.10 4.80
N ARG A 22 -21.69 4.80 4.87
CA ARG A 22 -21.27 4.05 6.06
C ARG A 22 -20.02 3.27 5.67
N CYS A 23 -19.20 2.81 6.61
CA CYS A 23 -18.04 1.98 6.24
C CYS A 23 -18.50 0.72 5.46
N THR A 24 -19.63 0.15 5.85
CA THR A 24 -20.28 -1.00 5.18
C THR A 24 -20.86 -0.71 3.80
N SER A 25 -20.95 0.55 3.37
CA SER A 25 -21.31 0.90 1.98
C SER A 25 -20.28 0.38 0.98
N CYS A 26 -19.01 0.28 1.39
CA CYS A 26 -17.91 -0.23 0.57
C CYS A 26 -17.32 -1.52 1.11
N HIS A 27 -17.30 -1.68 2.44
CA HIS A 27 -16.83 -2.88 3.12
C HIS A 27 -18.00 -3.84 3.38
N LEU A 28 -18.42 -4.50 2.30
CA LEU A 28 -19.59 -5.35 2.28
C LEU A 28 -19.48 -6.53 3.24
N ASP A 29 -20.63 -6.99 3.73
CA ASP A 29 -20.71 -8.03 4.77
C ASP A 29 -19.81 -7.69 5.97
N GLU A 30 -19.80 -6.40 6.34
CA GLU A 30 -18.99 -5.87 7.44
C GLU A 30 -17.51 -6.20 7.30
N GLY A 31 -17.00 -5.99 6.08
CA GLY A 31 -15.61 -6.27 5.75
C GLY A 31 -15.24 -7.74 5.82
N ARG A 32 -16.17 -8.68 5.69
CA ARG A 32 -15.86 -10.12 5.61
C ARG A 32 -15.66 -10.61 4.19
N ARG A 33 -16.09 -9.84 3.18
CA ARG A 33 -15.81 -10.18 1.78
C ARG A 33 -14.34 -9.97 1.44
N GLU A 34 -13.79 -10.88 0.64
CA GLU A 34 -12.40 -10.85 0.16
C GLU A 34 -12.00 -9.45 -0.39
N ASN A 35 -12.86 -8.86 -1.22
CA ASN A 35 -12.68 -7.49 -1.69
C ASN A 35 -13.18 -6.51 -0.63
N GLY A 36 -12.27 -5.65 -0.14
CA GLY A 36 -12.60 -4.70 0.93
C GLY A 36 -12.69 -5.37 2.30
N THR A 37 -11.94 -6.45 2.55
CA THR A 37 -11.91 -7.11 3.85
C THR A 37 -11.30 -6.25 4.96
N TRP A 38 -11.85 -6.35 6.16
CA TRP A 38 -11.26 -5.86 7.42
C TRP A 38 -10.44 -6.94 8.13
N ILE A 39 -10.68 -8.21 7.82
CA ILE A 39 -9.97 -9.35 8.42
C ILE A 39 -8.49 -9.27 8.02
N GLY A 40 -7.62 -9.24 9.02
CA GLY A 40 -6.17 -9.12 8.83
C GLY A 40 -5.69 -7.71 8.48
N VAL A 41 -6.56 -6.69 8.46
CA VAL A 41 -6.13 -5.32 8.12
C VAL A 41 -5.21 -4.76 9.19
N PHE A 42 -5.49 -5.01 10.46
CA PHE A 42 -4.68 -4.49 11.57
C PHE A 42 -3.26 -5.08 11.55
N ALA A 43 -3.12 -6.36 11.18
CA ALA A 43 -1.83 -7.05 11.05
C ALA A 43 -0.94 -6.54 9.90
N ARG A 44 -1.45 -5.63 9.05
CA ARG A 44 -0.72 -5.08 7.89
C ARG A 44 -0.26 -3.64 8.09
N TYR A 45 -0.60 -3.02 9.23
CA TYR A 45 -0.19 -1.66 9.59
C TYR A 45 0.82 -1.71 10.75
N PRO A 46 1.81 -0.79 10.79
CA PRO A 46 1.99 0.36 9.91
C PRO A 46 2.45 0.00 8.49
N GLN A 47 2.05 0.79 7.50
CA GLN A 47 2.30 0.50 6.08
C GLN A 47 2.68 1.76 5.29
N TYR A 48 3.74 1.68 4.49
CA TYR A 48 4.03 2.72 3.50
C TYR A 48 2.94 2.79 2.42
N ARG A 49 2.49 4.01 2.10
CA ARG A 49 1.53 4.27 1.02
C ARG A 49 2.05 5.39 0.12
N ALA A 50 2.17 5.09 -1.17
CA ALA A 50 2.63 6.06 -2.18
C ALA A 50 1.79 7.35 -2.20
N ARG A 51 0.47 7.24 -1.96
CA ARG A 51 -0.43 8.41 -1.94
C ARG A 51 -0.05 9.46 -0.90
N SER A 52 0.31 9.04 0.31
CA SER A 52 0.67 9.94 1.40
C SER A 52 2.19 10.17 1.48
N GLY A 53 2.98 9.38 0.74
CA GLY A 53 4.44 9.46 0.75
C GLY A 53 5.06 9.06 2.10
N MET A 54 4.31 8.42 2.99
CA MET A 54 4.74 8.12 4.35
C MET A 54 4.27 6.73 4.81
N VAL A 55 4.83 6.29 5.94
CA VAL A 55 4.35 5.11 6.66
C VAL A 55 3.12 5.51 7.46
N GLU A 56 1.97 5.00 7.06
CA GLU A 56 0.69 5.25 7.71
C GLU A 56 0.48 4.26 8.86
N THR A 57 -0.09 4.74 9.97
CA THR A 57 -0.66 3.85 10.99
C THR A 57 -2.09 3.44 10.60
N ILE A 58 -2.69 2.50 11.34
CA ILE A 58 -4.08 2.11 11.08
C ILE A 58 -5.05 3.27 11.36
N GLU A 59 -4.77 4.09 12.37
CA GLU A 59 -5.52 5.30 12.72
C GLU A 59 -5.45 6.33 11.59
N TYR A 60 -4.26 6.54 11.01
CA TYR A 60 -4.10 7.40 9.85
C TYR A 60 -4.98 6.91 8.70
N ARG A 61 -4.95 5.60 8.42
CA ARG A 61 -5.77 5.01 7.36
C ARG A 61 -7.26 5.19 7.59
N ILE A 62 -7.72 5.02 8.83
CA ILE A 62 -9.13 5.26 9.21
C ILE A 62 -9.48 6.73 8.99
N ASN A 63 -8.65 7.65 9.42
CA ASN A 63 -8.88 9.08 9.23
C ASN A 63 -8.83 9.52 7.76
N ASP A 64 -8.03 8.86 6.93
CA ASP A 64 -8.05 9.07 5.48
C ASP A 64 -9.40 8.65 4.87
N CYS A 65 -10.02 7.57 5.37
CA CYS A 65 -11.39 7.20 4.99
C CYS A 65 -12.42 8.24 5.45
N PHE A 66 -12.33 8.78 6.67
CA PHE A 66 -13.24 9.82 7.14
C PHE A 66 -13.17 11.09 6.27
N ARG A 67 -11.95 11.57 5.99
CA ARG A 67 -11.73 12.77 5.17
C ARG A 67 -12.21 12.62 3.73
N ARG A 68 -12.19 11.41 3.20
CA ARG A 68 -12.39 11.17 1.77
C ARG A 68 -13.68 10.44 1.47
N SER A 69 -13.79 9.20 1.94
CA SER A 69 -14.96 8.35 1.70
C SER A 69 -16.19 8.86 2.44
N MET A 70 -16.03 9.40 3.65
CA MET A 70 -17.14 9.93 4.44
C MET A 70 -17.38 11.43 4.22
N ASN A 71 -16.56 12.04 3.34
CA ASN A 71 -16.54 13.48 3.06
C ASN A 71 -16.48 14.37 4.33
N GLY A 72 -15.95 13.85 5.43
CA GLY A 72 -16.06 14.48 6.74
C GLY A 72 -14.72 14.88 7.34
N THR A 73 -14.68 14.93 8.66
CA THR A 73 -13.51 15.35 9.42
C THR A 73 -12.86 14.15 10.11
N ALA A 74 -11.55 14.22 10.32
CA ALA A 74 -10.83 13.17 11.03
C ALA A 74 -11.31 13.06 12.48
N LEU A 75 -11.27 11.84 13.01
CA LEU A 75 -11.37 11.58 14.44
C LEU A 75 -10.04 11.92 15.12
N ASP A 76 -10.09 12.21 16.42
CA ASP A 76 -8.89 12.25 17.26
C ASP A 76 -8.21 10.86 17.24
N PRO A 77 -6.96 10.73 16.77
CA PRO A 77 -6.24 9.45 16.75
C PRO A 77 -6.11 8.80 18.13
N ALA A 78 -6.10 9.58 19.21
CA ALA A 78 -6.04 9.09 20.59
C ALA A 78 -7.43 8.93 21.24
N GLY A 79 -8.49 9.35 20.53
CA GLY A 79 -9.86 9.39 21.02
C GLY A 79 -10.46 8.02 21.30
N ALA A 80 -11.60 8.01 22.02
CA ALA A 80 -12.31 6.77 22.33
C ALA A 80 -12.84 6.07 21.07
N ASP A 81 -13.41 6.82 20.12
CA ASP A 81 -13.98 6.26 18.89
C ASP A 81 -12.92 5.61 18.01
N MET A 82 -11.76 6.26 17.84
CA MET A 82 -10.64 5.68 17.11
C MET A 82 -10.16 4.38 17.78
N ARG A 83 -9.98 4.40 19.11
CA ARG A 83 -9.57 3.21 19.87
C ARG A 83 -10.57 2.06 19.73
N ASP A 84 -11.87 2.34 19.75
CA ASP A 84 -12.91 1.32 19.59
C ASP A 84 -12.92 0.71 18.18
N ILE A 85 -12.79 1.54 17.14
CA ILE A 85 -12.65 1.08 15.76
C ILE A 85 -11.41 0.21 15.61
N VAL A 86 -10.24 0.70 16.05
CA VAL A 86 -8.96 -0.02 15.96
C VAL A 86 -9.01 -1.33 16.74
N THR A 87 -9.58 -1.33 17.94
CA THR A 87 -9.75 -2.55 18.75
C THR A 87 -10.60 -3.59 18.03
N TYR A 88 -11.66 -3.17 17.35
CA TYR A 88 -12.49 -4.09 16.57
C TYR A 88 -11.74 -4.64 15.34
N LEU A 89 -10.98 -3.82 14.63
CA LEU A 89 -10.14 -4.28 13.50
C LEU A 89 -9.03 -5.23 13.97
N ALA A 90 -8.43 -4.97 15.14
CA ALA A 90 -7.46 -5.85 15.77
C ALA A 90 -8.09 -7.19 16.15
N PHE A 91 -9.30 -7.18 16.74
CA PHE A 91 -10.05 -8.40 17.04
C PHE A 91 -10.32 -9.25 15.80
N LEU A 92 -10.75 -8.63 14.69
CA LEU A 92 -10.96 -9.32 13.41
C LEU A 92 -9.65 -9.87 12.80
N SER A 93 -8.49 -9.41 13.27
CA SER A 93 -7.17 -9.77 12.74
C SER A 93 -6.35 -10.66 13.68
N ARG A 94 -6.89 -11.07 14.83
CA ARG A 94 -6.14 -11.70 15.92
C ARG A 94 -5.40 -13.00 15.54
N ASP A 95 -5.94 -13.74 14.56
CA ASP A 95 -5.42 -15.03 14.10
C ASP A 95 -4.67 -14.91 12.75
N VAL A 96 -4.36 -13.69 12.32
CA VAL A 96 -3.66 -13.41 11.06
C VAL A 96 -2.22 -13.00 11.37
N ALA A 97 -1.25 -13.69 10.77
CA ALA A 97 0.16 -13.34 10.93
C ALA A 97 0.46 -11.93 10.41
N VAL A 98 1.32 -11.21 11.12
CA VAL A 98 1.85 -9.91 10.68
C VAL A 98 2.69 -10.14 9.44
N ALA A 99 2.24 -9.59 8.32
CA ALA A 99 2.90 -9.73 7.03
C ALA A 99 2.65 -8.50 6.15
N PRO A 100 3.58 -8.15 5.25
CA PRO A 100 3.33 -7.15 4.23
C PRO A 100 2.05 -7.50 3.44
N PRO A 101 1.26 -6.50 3.02
CA PRO A 101 0.06 -6.76 2.26
C PRO A 101 0.39 -7.48 0.95
N ALA A 102 -0.35 -8.56 0.67
CA ALA A 102 -0.29 -9.21 -0.63
C ALA A 102 -0.65 -8.19 -1.74
N PRO A 103 0.03 -8.22 -2.91
CA PRO A 103 -0.29 -7.36 -4.04
C PRO A 103 -1.77 -7.49 -4.44
N ASN A 104 -2.52 -6.38 -4.41
CA ASN A 104 -3.96 -6.38 -4.74
C ASN A 104 -4.18 -6.18 -6.25
N THR A 105 -3.81 -7.19 -7.04
CA THR A 105 -3.76 -7.13 -8.51
C THR A 105 -5.11 -6.96 -9.22
N ARG A 106 -6.25 -6.98 -8.52
CA ARG A 106 -7.59 -6.96 -9.16
C ARG A 106 -8.02 -5.60 -9.70
N LEU A 107 -7.75 -4.50 -8.98
CA LEU A 107 -8.13 -3.15 -9.45
C LEU A 107 -7.14 -2.58 -10.47
N GLN A 108 -5.88 -3.03 -10.42
CA GLN A 108 -4.83 -2.68 -11.39
C GLN A 108 -5.14 -3.22 -12.79
N LYS A 109 -5.91 -4.32 -12.90
CA LYS A 109 -6.34 -4.90 -14.19
C LYS A 109 -7.22 -3.97 -15.03
N TRP A 110 -7.68 -2.85 -14.49
CA TRP A 110 -8.57 -1.93 -15.19
C TRP A 110 -7.91 -0.67 -15.73
N ALA A 111 -6.65 -0.42 -15.36
CA ALA A 111 -5.90 0.76 -15.80
C ALA A 111 -5.72 0.82 -17.32
N ALA A 112 -5.75 -0.33 -18.00
CA ALA A 112 -5.58 -0.45 -19.45
C ALA A 112 -6.86 -0.16 -20.28
N PHE A 113 -8.02 0.07 -19.65
CA PHE A 113 -9.27 0.31 -20.38
C PHE A 113 -9.59 1.80 -20.49
N THR A 114 -9.88 2.26 -21.71
CA THR A 114 -10.47 3.57 -21.96
C THR A 114 -11.94 3.59 -21.57
N ALA A 115 -12.35 4.57 -20.76
CA ALA A 115 -13.73 4.70 -20.32
C ALA A 115 -14.62 5.30 -21.42
N ASP A 116 -15.70 4.60 -21.79
CA ASP A 116 -16.78 5.13 -22.62
C ASP A 116 -17.95 5.55 -21.72
N ARG A 117 -18.20 6.87 -21.67
CA ARG A 117 -19.28 7.46 -20.85
C ARG A 117 -20.68 7.13 -21.39
N ALA A 118 -20.85 7.06 -22.71
CA ALA A 118 -22.15 6.76 -23.31
C ALA A 118 -22.53 5.29 -23.09
N ALA A 119 -21.58 4.37 -23.26
CA ALA A 119 -21.78 2.97 -22.90
C ALA A 119 -21.99 2.80 -21.39
N GLY A 120 -21.23 3.52 -20.57
CA GLY A 120 -21.39 3.55 -19.11
C GLY A 120 -22.79 3.98 -18.67
N ALA A 121 -23.33 5.06 -19.26
CA ALA A 121 -24.67 5.56 -18.98
C ALA A 121 -25.76 4.51 -19.30
N ARG A 122 -25.66 3.83 -20.45
CA ARG A 122 -26.59 2.75 -20.81
C ARG A 122 -26.54 1.59 -19.82
N VAL A 123 -25.34 1.17 -19.41
CA VAL A 123 -25.17 0.11 -18.40
C VAL A 123 -25.72 0.52 -17.05
N PHE A 124 -25.47 1.76 -16.63
CA PHE A 124 -25.98 2.28 -15.37
C PHE A 124 -27.50 2.27 -15.35
N ALA A 125 -28.15 2.84 -16.37
CA ALA A 125 -29.60 2.85 -16.50
C ALA A 125 -30.21 1.44 -16.48
N ALA A 126 -29.60 0.49 -17.21
CA ALA A 126 -30.12 -0.87 -17.32
C ALA A 126 -29.93 -1.73 -16.05
N SER A 127 -28.81 -1.54 -15.33
CA SER A 127 -28.35 -2.49 -14.30
C SER A 127 -28.15 -1.90 -12.91
N CYS A 128 -27.72 -0.64 -12.79
CA CYS A 128 -27.27 -0.06 -11.52
C CYS A 128 -28.33 0.91 -10.93
N ALA A 129 -29.10 1.62 -11.78
CA ALA A 129 -30.10 2.60 -11.37
C ALA A 129 -31.26 2.04 -10.52
N LYS A 130 -31.61 0.76 -10.69
CA LYS A 130 -32.70 0.10 -9.93
C LYS A 130 -32.47 0.13 -8.42
N CYS A 131 -31.21 0.13 -7.99
CA CYS A 131 -30.84 0.18 -6.58
C CYS A 131 -30.31 1.56 -6.19
N HIS A 132 -29.52 2.19 -7.05
CA HIS A 132 -28.81 3.43 -6.73
C HIS A 132 -29.54 4.72 -7.12
N GLY A 133 -30.76 4.63 -7.66
CA GLY A 133 -31.49 5.78 -8.18
C GLY A 133 -31.11 6.11 -9.62
N THR A 134 -32.00 6.78 -10.34
CA THR A 134 -31.80 7.11 -11.76
C THR A 134 -30.68 8.12 -11.98
N ALA A 135 -30.43 8.98 -10.98
CA ALA A 135 -29.37 9.96 -10.96
C ALA A 135 -28.25 9.57 -9.98
N GLY A 136 -28.16 8.31 -9.54
CA GLY A 136 -27.11 7.83 -8.64
C GLY A 136 -27.17 8.37 -7.20
N GLU A 137 -28.29 8.98 -6.83
CA GLU A 137 -28.57 9.66 -5.57
C GLU A 137 -28.71 8.71 -4.35
N GLY A 138 -28.76 7.40 -4.60
CA GLY A 138 -28.91 6.37 -3.59
C GLY A 138 -30.36 6.15 -3.14
N THR A 139 -30.57 5.04 -2.43
CA THR A 139 -31.83 4.65 -1.80
C THR A 139 -31.55 4.18 -0.36
N PRO A 140 -32.56 3.94 0.49
CA PRO A 140 -32.32 3.36 1.82
C PRO A 140 -31.58 2.01 1.78
N GLY A 141 -31.69 1.26 0.68
CA GLY A 141 -31.04 -0.04 0.48
C GLY A 141 -29.70 0.00 -0.27
N ALA A 142 -29.32 1.14 -0.87
CA ALA A 142 -28.07 1.25 -1.63
C ALA A 142 -27.49 2.68 -1.58
N PRO A 143 -26.16 2.83 -1.42
CA PRO A 143 -25.55 4.15 -1.23
C PRO A 143 -25.62 5.03 -2.48
N PRO A 144 -25.55 6.37 -2.34
CA PRO A 144 -25.27 7.26 -3.45
C PRO A 144 -23.90 6.96 -4.06
N VAL A 145 -23.81 6.98 -5.38
CA VAL A 145 -22.60 6.63 -6.14
C VAL A 145 -21.89 7.84 -6.73
N TRP A 146 -22.55 9.00 -6.74
CA TRP A 146 -21.95 10.32 -7.01
C TRP A 146 -22.85 11.42 -6.43
N GLY A 147 -22.45 12.69 -6.58
CA GLY A 147 -23.15 13.85 -6.03
C GLY A 147 -22.75 14.17 -4.59
N ALA A 148 -23.34 15.22 -4.03
CA ALA A 148 -22.95 15.80 -2.73
C ALA A 148 -23.05 14.80 -1.56
N GLU A 149 -23.97 13.84 -1.65
CA GLU A 149 -24.19 12.83 -0.60
C GLU A 149 -23.31 11.57 -0.75
N SER A 150 -22.42 11.52 -1.74
CA SER A 150 -21.48 10.40 -1.97
C SER A 150 -20.06 10.71 -1.45
N TYR A 151 -19.10 9.85 -1.79
CA TYR A 151 -17.68 10.08 -1.48
C TYR A 151 -17.12 11.25 -2.30
N ASN A 152 -16.12 11.95 -1.77
CA ASN A 152 -15.50 13.05 -2.49
C ASN A 152 -14.43 12.58 -3.49
N ILE A 153 -13.97 13.50 -4.35
CA ILE A 153 -12.94 13.23 -5.37
C ILE A 153 -11.61 12.72 -4.79
N GLY A 154 -11.35 12.97 -3.50
CA GLY A 154 -10.17 12.50 -2.80
C GLY A 154 -10.26 11.02 -2.42
N ALA A 155 -11.46 10.44 -2.32
CA ALA A 155 -11.65 9.01 -2.05
C ALA A 155 -11.11 8.21 -3.21
N ALA A 156 -10.36 7.15 -2.94
CA ALA A 156 -9.73 6.35 -3.99
C ALA A 156 -10.78 5.84 -4.99
N PRO A 157 -10.86 6.39 -6.20
CA PRO A 157 -11.57 5.74 -7.28
C PRO A 157 -10.63 4.63 -7.80
N PRO A 158 -11.12 3.50 -8.33
CA PRO A 158 -10.25 2.75 -9.23
C PRO A 158 -9.77 3.69 -10.34
N PRO A 159 -8.50 3.56 -10.80
CA PRO A 159 -8.05 4.31 -11.97
C PRO A 159 -9.08 4.04 -13.07
N ASN A 160 -9.67 5.11 -13.60
CA ASN A 160 -10.68 5.10 -14.67
C ASN A 160 -12.11 4.80 -14.17
N SER A 161 -12.69 5.65 -13.31
CA SER A 161 -14.10 5.52 -12.91
C SER A 161 -14.98 6.71 -13.24
N SER A 162 -15.63 6.61 -14.40
CA SER A 162 -17.09 6.71 -14.46
C SER A 162 -17.78 5.34 -14.68
N ALA A 163 -17.05 4.22 -14.78
CA ALA A 163 -17.67 2.92 -15.11
C ALA A 163 -17.04 1.65 -14.50
N ALA A 164 -15.81 1.69 -13.97
CA ALA A 164 -15.10 0.46 -13.59
C ALA A 164 -15.72 -0.29 -12.40
N THR A 165 -16.46 0.38 -11.51
CA THR A 165 -17.08 -0.26 -10.34
C THR A 165 -18.27 -1.18 -10.68
N CYS A 166 -19.04 -0.92 -11.76
CA CYS A 166 -20.19 -1.81 -12.11
C CYS A 166 -19.74 -3.17 -12.74
N ARG A 167 -18.47 -3.38 -13.12
CA ARG A 167 -18.02 -4.66 -13.73
C ARG A 167 -17.48 -5.71 -12.75
N SER A 168 -16.90 -5.33 -11.60
CA SER A 168 -16.50 -6.31 -10.56
C SER A 168 -17.70 -6.96 -9.87
N MET A 169 -18.81 -6.23 -9.77
CA MET A 169 -20.03 -6.73 -9.11
C MET A 169 -20.78 -7.78 -9.94
N ARG A 170 -20.54 -7.87 -11.26
CA ARG A 170 -21.06 -8.99 -12.07
C ARG A 170 -20.42 -10.34 -11.73
N ARG A 171 -19.21 -10.36 -11.16
CA ARG A 171 -18.53 -11.60 -10.73
C ARG A 171 -18.65 -11.87 -9.23
N ALA A 172 -18.79 -10.83 -8.40
CA ALA A 172 -19.10 -10.98 -6.98
C ALA A 172 -20.62 -11.06 -6.78
N ARG A 173 -21.16 -12.29 -6.90
CA ARG A 173 -22.53 -12.73 -6.58
C ARG A 173 -23.36 -11.69 -5.81
N CYS A 174 -24.24 -11.00 -6.54
CA CYS A 174 -25.33 -10.22 -5.98
C CYS A 174 -26.28 -11.18 -5.22
N PRO A 175 -26.64 -10.96 -3.95
CA PRO A 175 -27.35 -11.98 -3.16
C PRO A 175 -28.84 -12.17 -3.51
N ILE A 176 -29.42 -11.42 -4.45
CA ILE A 176 -30.90 -11.40 -4.61
C ILE A 176 -31.39 -12.11 -5.89
N ALA A 177 -30.51 -12.62 -6.76
CA ALA A 177 -30.96 -13.25 -8.00
C ALA A 177 -30.54 -14.72 -8.10
N ARG A 178 -31.23 -15.60 -7.37
CA ARG A 178 -31.42 -17.00 -7.77
C ARG A 178 -32.91 -17.35 -7.79
N ARG A 179 -33.56 -16.98 -8.89
CA ARG A 179 -34.59 -17.81 -9.51
C ARG A 179 -34.31 -17.82 -11.00
N SER A 180 -33.74 -18.93 -11.48
CA SER A 180 -33.66 -19.25 -12.89
C SER A 180 -35.08 -19.45 -13.40
N ILE A 181 -35.55 -18.56 -14.25
CA ILE A 181 -36.73 -18.81 -15.08
C ILE A 181 -36.20 -19.53 -16.32
N SER A 182 -36.48 -20.83 -16.41
CA SER A 182 -36.43 -21.58 -17.67
C SER A 182 -37.88 -21.70 -18.17
N PRO A 183 -38.15 -21.44 -19.47
CA PRO A 183 -39.49 -21.59 -20.01
C PRO A 183 -39.75 -23.07 -20.27
N ARG A 184 -40.73 -23.64 -19.57
CA ARG A 184 -41.33 -24.91 -19.98
C ARG A 184 -42.84 -24.82 -19.80
N THR A 185 -43.51 -24.75 -20.94
CA THR A 185 -44.94 -25.00 -21.14
C THR A 185 -45.33 -26.38 -20.61
N SER A 186 -46.42 -26.46 -19.85
CA SER A 186 -47.51 -27.45 -20.01
C SER A 186 -48.29 -27.67 -18.70
N THR A 187 -49.56 -27.25 -18.76
CA THR A 187 -50.78 -27.76 -18.11
C THR A 187 -50.68 -28.67 -16.87
N ARG A 188 -51.28 -28.23 -15.75
CA ARG A 188 -52.46 -28.90 -15.16
C ARG A 188 -53.16 -28.08 -14.06
N THR A 189 -54.46 -28.27 -14.05
CA THR A 189 -55.61 -27.76 -13.30
C THR A 189 -55.66 -27.97 -11.77
N ARG A 190 -56.39 -27.05 -11.09
CA ARG A 190 -57.32 -27.21 -9.91
C ARG A 190 -56.68 -27.62 -8.56
N ASP A 191 -57.06 -27.16 -7.36
CA ASP A 191 -58.12 -26.29 -6.80
C ASP A 191 -57.68 -25.82 -5.37
N PRO A 192 -58.38 -24.88 -4.70
CA PRO A 192 -57.94 -24.21 -3.46
C PRO A 192 -58.72 -24.66 -2.20
N ILE A 193 -58.07 -24.92 -1.05
CA ILE A 193 -58.76 -25.03 0.26
C ILE A 193 -57.90 -24.53 1.46
N ILE A 194 -58.36 -23.41 2.04
CA ILE A 194 -58.64 -23.11 3.47
C ILE A 194 -57.62 -23.45 4.58
N GLY A 195 -57.06 -22.39 5.17
CA GLY A 195 -57.33 -21.95 6.56
C GLY A 195 -56.75 -22.70 7.77
N ALA A 196 -55.90 -22.01 8.54
CA ALA A 196 -55.96 -22.02 10.01
C ALA A 196 -55.18 -20.84 10.61
N ARG A 197 -55.91 -19.92 11.26
CA ARG A 197 -55.39 -18.97 12.26
C ARG A 197 -55.08 -19.73 13.55
N ARG A 198 -53.98 -19.40 14.21
CA ARG A 198 -53.90 -19.42 15.68
C ARG A 198 -53.11 -18.21 16.19
N THR A 199 -53.77 -17.46 17.04
CA THR A 199 -53.29 -16.35 17.87
C THR A 199 -52.73 -16.86 19.22
N ILE A 200 -52.21 -15.91 20.01
CA ILE A 200 -51.83 -15.95 21.44
C ILE A 200 -50.32 -16.18 21.64
N GLY A 201 -49.58 -15.41 22.44
CA GLY A 201 -49.91 -14.30 23.34
C GLY A 201 -48.62 -13.67 23.88
N HIS A 202 -48.72 -12.44 24.37
CA HIS A 202 -47.64 -11.72 25.05
C HIS A 202 -47.42 -12.31 26.45
N ALA A 203 -46.16 -12.47 26.86
CA ALA A 203 -45.79 -12.54 28.27
C ALA A 203 -44.44 -11.86 28.48
N ALA A 204 -44.48 -10.71 29.16
CA ALA A 204 -43.33 -10.02 29.70
C ALA A 204 -42.87 -10.73 30.97
N ILE A 205 -41.56 -10.86 31.17
CA ILE A 205 -40.98 -11.27 32.44
C ILE A 205 -39.84 -10.31 32.78
N HIS A 206 -40.08 -9.51 33.82
CA HIS A 206 -39.13 -8.65 34.51
C HIS A 206 -38.04 -9.49 35.19
N HIS A 207 -36.79 -9.01 35.17
CA HIS A 207 -35.78 -9.36 36.18
C HIS A 207 -35.12 -8.07 36.74
N PRO A 208 -34.78 -8.04 38.04
CA PRO A 208 -34.58 -6.81 38.82
C PRO A 208 -33.13 -6.28 38.79
N MET A 209 -32.99 -4.97 39.02
CA MET A 209 -31.73 -4.27 39.30
C MET A 209 -31.33 -4.37 40.78
N SER A 210 -30.02 -4.38 41.04
CA SER A 210 -29.38 -3.99 42.30
C SER A 210 -27.83 -3.91 42.13
N PRO A 211 -27.07 -3.18 42.98
CA PRO A 211 -26.53 -1.86 42.62
C PRO A 211 -24.99 -1.78 42.54
N ILE A 212 -24.52 -0.62 42.08
CA ILE A 212 -23.11 -0.17 41.94
C ILE A 212 -22.52 0.16 43.33
N PRO A 213 -21.25 -0.17 43.61
CA PRO A 213 -20.44 0.55 44.58
C PRO A 213 -19.45 1.51 43.90
N HIS A 214 -19.53 2.78 44.27
CA HIS A 214 -18.48 3.79 44.04
C HIS A 214 -17.26 3.50 44.92
N GLY A 215 -16.05 3.66 44.35
CA GLY A 215 -14.79 3.59 45.08
C GLY A 215 -13.57 3.70 44.16
N LEU A 216 -13.34 4.87 43.56
CA LEU A 216 -12.13 5.18 42.80
C LEU A 216 -11.03 5.63 43.77
N THR A 217 -10.10 4.72 44.10
CA THR A 217 -8.76 5.10 44.57
C THR A 217 -7.74 4.80 43.48
N THR A 218 -6.98 5.84 43.15
CA THR A 218 -5.91 5.88 42.15
C THR A 218 -4.79 4.91 42.54
N ARG A 219 -4.57 3.88 41.72
CA ARG A 219 -3.32 3.11 41.78
C ARG A 219 -2.68 3.02 40.40
N ARG A 220 -1.60 3.79 40.25
CA ARG A 220 -0.62 3.71 39.15
C ARG A 220 -0.22 2.24 38.93
N LEU A 221 -0.52 1.69 37.75
CA LEU A 221 0.07 0.45 37.30
C LEU A 221 1.48 0.75 36.73
N ARG A 222 2.51 0.48 37.54
CA ARG A 222 3.87 0.25 37.05
C ARG A 222 3.87 -1.05 36.24
N MET A 223 4.28 -1.00 34.97
CA MET A 223 4.58 -2.20 34.18
C MET A 223 5.79 -2.92 34.80
N TYR A 224 5.59 -4.16 35.22
CA TYR A 224 6.66 -5.05 35.65
C TYR A 224 7.27 -5.72 34.41
N ARG A 225 8.49 -5.33 34.04
CA ARG A 225 9.36 -6.07 33.12
C ARG A 225 10.30 -6.93 33.96
N ARG A 226 10.22 -8.25 33.80
CA ARG A 226 11.27 -9.29 33.91
C ARG A 226 10.70 -10.59 34.49
N GLY A 227 10.89 -11.69 33.76
CA GLY A 227 10.70 -13.05 34.27
C GLY A 227 10.13 -14.01 33.24
N PHE A 228 10.91 -14.38 32.22
CA PHE A 228 10.61 -15.58 31.43
C PHE A 228 11.88 -16.43 31.30
N LEU A 229 12.30 -17.02 32.41
CA LEU A 229 13.15 -18.21 32.46
C LEU A 229 12.92 -18.86 33.82
N GLY A 230 12.16 -19.96 33.84
CA GLY A 230 11.90 -20.71 35.04
C GLY A 230 10.88 -21.81 34.84
N ARG A 231 11.39 -23.04 34.69
CA ARG A 231 10.75 -24.34 34.98
C ARG A 231 9.91 -24.99 33.87
N LEU A 232 10.56 -25.92 33.17
CA LEU A 232 9.97 -27.25 32.93
C LEU A 232 11.07 -28.29 33.17
N ALA A 233 10.85 -29.16 34.14
CA ALA A 233 11.68 -30.32 34.42
C ALA A 233 10.82 -31.60 34.33
N ALA A 234 11.40 -32.59 33.64
CA ALA A 234 11.24 -34.04 33.79
C ALA A 234 9.94 -34.73 33.34
N THR A 235 10.07 -35.54 32.28
CA THR A 235 9.67 -36.97 32.10
C THR A 235 9.89 -37.31 30.62
N ALA A 236 10.39 -38.46 30.14
CA ALA A 236 10.96 -39.69 30.68
C ALA A 236 11.80 -40.31 29.53
N ALA A 237 12.78 -41.15 29.86
CA ALA A 237 13.66 -41.81 28.89
C ALA A 237 12.98 -42.98 28.16
N ALA A 238 13.12 -43.05 26.82
CA ALA A 238 13.22 -44.29 26.04
C ALA A 238 13.53 -43.99 24.54
N GLY A 239 14.71 -44.43 24.09
CA GLY A 239 15.04 -44.86 22.71
C GLY A 239 14.61 -44.04 21.50
N VAL A 240 15.57 -43.36 20.85
CA VAL A 240 15.95 -43.54 19.42
C VAL A 240 17.35 -42.96 19.25
N ALA A 241 18.32 -43.82 18.92
CA ALA A 241 19.61 -43.40 18.40
C ALA A 241 19.42 -42.82 16.98
N GLY A 242 20.01 -41.67 16.69
CA GLY A 242 20.15 -41.18 15.32
C GLY A 242 19.41 -39.90 14.95
N LEU A 243 19.47 -38.85 15.78
CA LEU A 243 19.29 -37.47 15.32
C LEU A 243 20.29 -36.58 16.05
N THR A 244 21.42 -36.28 15.40
CA THR A 244 22.24 -35.13 15.78
C THR A 244 21.35 -33.89 15.63
N PRO A 245 21.05 -33.13 16.69
CA PRO A 245 20.48 -31.82 16.49
C PRO A 245 21.53 -31.03 15.72
N LEU A 246 21.16 -30.50 14.55
CA LEU A 246 21.88 -29.39 13.94
C LEU A 246 21.98 -28.32 15.02
N ARG A 247 23.14 -28.25 15.68
CA ARG A 247 23.55 -27.06 16.40
C ARG A 247 23.63 -25.99 15.34
N LEU A 248 22.60 -25.15 15.28
CA LEU A 248 22.70 -23.85 14.68
C LEU A 248 23.58 -23.02 15.61
N GLU A 249 24.88 -23.32 15.62
CA GLU A 249 25.91 -22.44 16.17
C GLU A 249 25.87 -21.21 15.27
N GLY A 250 25.16 -20.18 15.75
CA GLY A 250 25.22 -18.86 15.16
C GLY A 250 26.69 -18.45 15.10
N GLN A 251 27.26 -18.45 13.90
CA GLN A 251 28.59 -17.89 13.68
C GLN A 251 28.57 -16.46 14.25
N PRO A 252 29.54 -16.06 15.08
CA PRO A 252 29.63 -14.69 15.54
C PRO A 252 29.66 -13.78 14.32
N ARG A 253 28.60 -12.98 14.16
CA ARG A 253 28.59 -11.89 13.19
C ARG A 253 29.77 -11.00 13.57
N PRO A 254 30.68 -10.66 12.65
CA PRO A 254 31.71 -9.68 12.92
C PRO A 254 31.05 -8.46 13.56
N GLU A 255 31.54 -8.06 14.73
CA GLU A 255 31.12 -6.84 15.42
C GLU A 255 31.12 -5.71 14.38
N PRO A 256 30.02 -4.96 14.21
CA PRO A 256 30.01 -3.81 13.32
C PRO A 256 31.14 -2.88 13.76
N THR A 257 32.07 -2.58 12.85
CA THR A 257 33.05 -1.53 13.06
C THR A 257 32.29 -0.26 13.46
N THR A 258 32.51 0.20 14.69
CA THR A 258 31.83 1.36 15.27
C THR A 258 32.29 2.61 14.53
N GLY A 259 31.57 2.99 13.47
CA GLY A 259 31.82 4.19 12.67
C GLY A 259 30.83 4.29 11.51
N ALA A 260 30.42 5.51 11.18
CA ALA A 260 29.68 5.76 9.95
C ALA A 260 30.58 5.45 8.73
N ASP A 261 30.01 4.87 7.67
CA ASP A 261 30.73 4.61 6.42
C ASP A 261 31.25 5.94 5.86
N ALA A 262 32.58 6.11 5.86
CA ALA A 262 33.22 7.36 5.46
C ALA A 262 32.84 7.77 4.02
N SER A 263 32.71 6.80 3.10
CA SER A 263 32.33 7.09 1.72
C SER A 263 30.90 7.63 1.62
N PHE A 264 30.00 7.06 2.43
CA PHE A 264 28.61 7.50 2.52
C PHE A 264 28.49 8.89 3.14
N GLU A 265 29.24 9.17 4.21
CA GLU A 265 29.25 10.51 4.82
C GLU A 265 29.85 11.56 3.89
N THR A 266 30.92 11.25 3.16
CA THR A 266 31.47 12.14 2.11
C THR A 266 30.43 12.43 1.03
N TRP A 267 29.68 11.43 0.58
CA TRP A 267 28.61 11.61 -0.40
C TRP A 267 27.48 12.50 0.16
N LEU A 268 27.05 12.30 1.39
CA LEU A 268 26.03 13.14 2.06
C LEU A 268 26.48 14.59 2.23
N ASN A 269 27.76 14.82 2.52
CA ASN A 269 28.29 16.16 2.77
C ASN A 269 28.38 17.04 1.52
N ARG A 270 28.24 16.46 0.32
CA ARG A 270 28.10 17.22 -0.93
C ARG A 270 26.69 17.79 -1.14
N ILE A 271 25.72 17.48 -0.26
CA ILE A 271 24.40 18.11 -0.26
C ILE A 271 24.52 19.51 0.36
N ASN A 272 24.85 20.51 -0.46
CA ASN A 272 25.16 21.87 0.00
C ASN A 272 24.54 22.99 -0.87
N GLY A 273 23.69 22.65 -1.83
CA GLY A 273 23.04 23.60 -2.74
C GLY A 273 22.05 24.55 -2.07
N LYS A 274 21.73 25.64 -2.77
CA LYS A 274 20.73 26.65 -2.40
C LYS A 274 19.36 26.00 -2.25
N HIS A 275 18.91 25.29 -3.27
CA HIS A 275 17.74 24.41 -3.20
C HIS A 275 18.19 22.96 -3.14
N LYS A 276 17.49 22.14 -2.35
CA LYS A 276 17.85 20.75 -2.08
C LYS A 276 16.62 19.86 -2.20
N MET A 277 16.71 18.80 -3.00
CA MET A 277 15.63 17.83 -3.14
C MET A 277 16.18 16.42 -3.29
N ILE A 278 15.56 15.49 -2.57
CA ILE A 278 15.79 14.05 -2.70
C ILE A 278 14.63 13.44 -3.52
N PHE A 279 15.00 12.74 -4.59
CA PHE A 279 14.13 11.97 -5.47
C PHE A 279 14.28 10.49 -5.10
N ASP A 280 13.29 9.96 -4.39
CA ASP A 280 13.26 8.58 -3.93
C ASP A 280 12.60 7.67 -4.97
N ALA A 281 13.34 6.69 -5.49
CA ALA A 281 12.90 5.83 -6.58
C ALA A 281 13.01 4.34 -6.22
N PRO A 282 11.93 3.69 -5.75
CA PRO A 282 11.87 2.24 -5.62
C PRO A 282 11.62 1.50 -6.94
N GLU A 283 11.03 2.14 -7.93
CA GLU A 283 10.73 1.54 -9.23
C GLU A 283 11.23 2.45 -10.37
N PRO A 284 11.46 1.90 -11.59
CA PRO A 284 11.88 2.71 -12.73
C PRO A 284 10.83 3.75 -13.16
N ASN A 285 9.55 3.50 -12.84
CA ASN A 285 8.40 4.38 -13.06
C ASN A 285 8.48 5.18 -14.38
N SER A 286 8.59 4.46 -15.51
CA SER A 286 8.64 5.08 -16.84
C SER A 286 9.73 6.16 -17.02
N GLY A 287 10.81 6.12 -16.24
CA GLY A 287 11.91 7.08 -16.30
C GLY A 287 11.78 8.30 -15.38
N MET A 288 10.74 8.39 -14.53
CA MET A 288 10.61 9.48 -13.57
C MET A 288 11.83 9.72 -12.66
N PRO A 289 12.63 8.69 -12.27
CA PRO A 289 13.86 8.91 -11.51
C PRO A 289 14.91 9.79 -12.22
N VAL A 290 14.83 9.97 -13.54
CA VAL A 290 15.71 10.89 -14.31
C VAL A 290 14.96 12.09 -14.90
N VAL A 291 13.62 12.00 -15.04
CA VAL A 291 12.82 13.12 -15.56
C VAL A 291 12.56 14.17 -14.49
N TRP A 292 12.09 13.78 -13.31
CA TRP A 292 11.72 14.75 -12.26
C TRP A 292 12.90 15.56 -11.71
N PRO A 293 14.09 14.98 -11.47
CA PRO A 293 15.26 15.78 -11.11
C PRO A 293 15.57 16.84 -12.17
N ARG A 294 15.45 16.49 -13.45
CA ARG A 294 15.69 17.43 -14.55
C ARG A 294 14.66 18.55 -14.59
N VAL A 295 13.36 18.21 -14.46
CA VAL A 295 12.27 19.19 -14.38
C VAL A 295 12.47 20.14 -13.20
N TRP A 296 12.81 19.59 -12.03
CA TRP A 296 13.02 20.38 -10.83
C TRP A 296 14.23 21.32 -10.95
N LEU A 297 15.35 20.84 -11.50
CA LEU A 297 16.52 21.68 -11.74
C LEU A 297 16.20 22.81 -12.74
N ASN A 298 15.52 22.50 -13.86
CA ASN A 298 15.10 23.53 -14.82
C ASN A 298 14.18 24.56 -14.18
N GLY A 299 13.17 24.10 -13.43
CA GLY A 299 12.24 24.98 -12.74
C GLY A 299 12.91 25.89 -11.71
N ASN A 300 13.92 25.40 -10.96
CA ASN A 300 14.68 26.27 -10.06
C ASN A 300 15.54 27.28 -10.82
N ASN A 301 16.20 26.83 -11.90
CA ASN A 301 17.06 27.71 -12.68
C ASN A 301 16.27 28.84 -13.33
N GLU A 302 15.08 28.53 -13.87
CA GLU A 302 14.19 29.50 -14.49
C GLU A 302 13.54 30.43 -13.45
N ASN A 303 13.03 29.89 -12.34
CA ASN A 303 12.26 30.69 -11.37
C ASN A 303 13.14 31.45 -10.36
N TYR A 304 14.31 30.92 -10.01
CA TYR A 304 15.17 31.48 -8.97
C TYR A 304 16.54 31.92 -9.50
N GLY A 305 16.77 31.85 -10.82
CA GLY A 305 18.03 32.28 -11.44
C GLY A 305 19.24 31.45 -11.02
N THR A 306 19.03 30.22 -10.55
CA THR A 306 20.12 29.30 -10.21
C THR A 306 20.70 28.60 -11.43
N LYS A 307 21.85 27.96 -11.26
CA LYS A 307 22.37 26.94 -12.18
C LYS A 307 22.25 25.55 -11.55
N ASP A 308 22.39 24.50 -12.35
CA ASP A 308 22.35 23.12 -11.84
C ASP A 308 23.31 22.90 -10.65
N ALA A 309 24.54 23.41 -10.78
CA ALA A 309 25.57 23.32 -9.75
C ALA A 309 25.26 24.13 -8.48
N ASP A 310 24.33 25.08 -8.52
CA ASP A 310 23.88 25.82 -7.34
C ASP A 310 22.85 25.04 -6.52
N ASN A 311 22.33 23.93 -7.05
CA ASN A 311 21.28 23.11 -6.46
C ASN A 311 21.80 21.72 -6.09
N SER A 312 21.21 21.08 -5.09
CA SER A 312 21.47 19.67 -4.79
C SER A 312 20.27 18.81 -5.16
N ALA A 313 20.29 18.28 -6.38
CA ALA A 313 19.43 17.17 -6.78
C ALA A 313 20.06 15.85 -6.32
N VAL A 314 19.41 15.15 -5.40
CA VAL A 314 19.84 13.84 -4.91
C VAL A 314 18.86 12.80 -5.42
N ILE A 315 19.34 11.73 -6.04
CA ILE A 315 18.51 10.66 -6.62
C ILE A 315 18.91 9.37 -5.91
N VAL A 316 17.95 8.70 -5.28
CA VAL A 316 18.20 7.42 -4.61
C VAL A 316 17.43 6.31 -5.31
N LEU A 317 18.18 5.44 -5.97
CA LEU A 317 17.70 4.27 -6.68
C LEU A 317 17.70 3.09 -5.71
N ARG A 318 16.52 2.56 -5.39
CA ARG A 318 16.34 1.38 -4.55
C ARG A 318 15.36 0.40 -5.19
N HIS A 319 15.29 -0.82 -4.64
CA HIS A 319 14.44 -1.89 -5.17
C HIS A 319 14.66 -2.11 -6.67
N ALA A 320 13.62 -1.96 -7.49
CA ALA A 320 13.64 -2.26 -8.93
C ALA A 320 14.22 -1.12 -9.78
N ALA A 321 14.55 0.03 -9.18
CA ALA A 321 15.14 1.17 -9.89
C ALA A 321 16.67 1.08 -10.05
N ILE A 322 17.36 0.17 -9.34
CA ILE A 322 18.82 0.04 -9.40
C ILE A 322 19.44 -0.18 -10.80
N PRO A 323 18.81 -0.86 -11.79
CA PRO A 323 19.42 -1.00 -13.11
C PRO A 323 19.57 0.33 -13.85
N ILE A 324 18.84 1.39 -13.46
CA ILE A 324 19.04 2.75 -14.01
C ILE A 324 20.48 3.22 -13.80
N ALA A 325 21.14 2.78 -12.73
CA ALA A 325 22.51 3.13 -12.41
C ALA A 325 23.57 2.30 -13.15
N MET A 326 23.20 1.33 -13.98
CA MET A 326 24.12 0.33 -14.54
C MET A 326 24.45 0.59 -16.01
N HIS A 327 25.68 0.32 -16.43
CA HIS A 327 26.06 0.44 -17.83
C HIS A 327 25.45 -0.65 -18.72
N ASP A 328 25.34 -0.40 -20.03
CA ASP A 328 24.70 -1.29 -21.01
C ASP A 328 25.20 -2.74 -20.99
N ALA A 329 26.50 -2.98 -20.77
CA ALA A 329 27.03 -4.35 -20.76
C ALA A 329 26.44 -5.23 -19.64
N LEU A 330 26.03 -4.68 -18.49
CA LEU A 330 25.31 -5.45 -17.45
C LEU A 330 23.90 -5.82 -17.92
N TRP A 331 23.22 -4.93 -18.64
CA TRP A 331 21.88 -5.18 -19.17
C TRP A 331 21.86 -6.36 -20.13
N ALA A 332 22.83 -6.40 -21.06
CA ALA A 332 22.96 -7.49 -22.01
C ALA A 332 23.38 -8.81 -21.34
N LYS A 333 24.35 -8.76 -20.40
CA LYS A 333 24.91 -9.93 -19.70
C LYS A 333 23.89 -10.61 -18.78
N TYR A 334 23.20 -9.82 -17.95
CA TYR A 334 22.30 -10.33 -16.90
C TYR A 334 20.81 -10.24 -17.26
N LYS A 335 20.48 -9.87 -18.50
CA LYS A 335 19.09 -9.73 -18.99
C LYS A 335 18.25 -8.81 -18.09
N LEU A 336 18.83 -7.67 -17.70
CA LEU A 336 18.21 -6.79 -16.70
C LEU A 336 16.84 -6.26 -17.14
N GLY A 337 16.59 -6.05 -18.44
CA GLY A 337 15.26 -5.69 -18.93
C GLY A 337 14.18 -6.73 -18.63
N GLU A 338 14.52 -8.02 -18.70
CA GLU A 338 13.60 -9.10 -18.32
C GLU A 338 13.43 -9.16 -16.79
N VAL A 339 14.54 -9.12 -16.05
CA VAL A 339 14.57 -9.23 -14.58
C VAL A 339 13.75 -8.12 -13.92
N PHE A 340 13.87 -6.89 -14.42
CA PHE A 340 13.23 -5.70 -13.87
C PHE A 340 11.97 -5.27 -14.65
N ASN A 341 11.54 -6.07 -15.62
CA ASN A 341 10.38 -5.78 -16.49
C ASN A 341 10.45 -4.38 -17.14
N ILE A 342 11.62 -4.04 -17.66
CA ILE A 342 11.91 -2.79 -18.37
C ILE A 342 11.97 -3.10 -19.87
N LYS A 343 11.25 -2.32 -20.67
CA LYS A 343 11.11 -2.52 -22.10
C LYS A 343 11.78 -1.41 -22.92
N ASP A 344 12.23 -1.77 -24.11
CA ASP A 344 12.63 -0.87 -25.19
C ASP A 344 11.71 -1.18 -26.39
N GLY A 345 10.68 -0.35 -26.59
CA GLY A 345 9.53 -0.72 -27.41
C GLY A 345 8.74 -1.89 -26.80
N ASP A 346 8.48 -2.93 -27.59
CA ASP A 346 7.76 -4.13 -27.13
C ASP A 346 8.67 -5.21 -26.53
N ALA A 347 9.98 -5.11 -26.73
CA ALA A 347 10.97 -6.09 -26.29
C ALA A 347 11.56 -5.73 -24.92
N PRO A 348 12.01 -6.71 -24.12
CA PRO A 348 12.82 -6.45 -22.94
C PRO A 348 14.08 -5.66 -23.29
N ALA A 349 14.38 -4.62 -22.51
CA ALA A 349 15.52 -3.76 -22.75
C ALA A 349 16.85 -4.53 -22.57
N VAL A 350 17.72 -4.46 -23.58
CA VAL A 350 19.06 -5.06 -23.57
C VAL A 350 20.17 -4.04 -23.26
N ARG A 351 19.78 -2.79 -23.05
CA ARG A 351 20.64 -1.62 -22.76
C ARG A 351 19.93 -0.70 -21.78
N ASN A 352 20.66 0.22 -21.16
CA ASN A 352 20.10 1.20 -20.25
C ASN A 352 19.37 2.32 -21.01
N VAL A 353 18.05 2.18 -21.13
CA VAL A 353 17.18 3.18 -21.78
C VAL A 353 17.09 4.51 -21.01
N PHE A 354 17.60 4.58 -19.78
CA PHE A 354 17.59 5.77 -18.92
C PHE A 354 18.96 6.46 -18.82
N ALA A 355 20.01 5.86 -19.42
CA ALA A 355 21.37 6.40 -19.36
C ALA A 355 21.44 7.77 -20.05
N LYS A 356 20.96 7.82 -21.29
CA LYS A 356 21.00 8.98 -22.18
C LYS A 356 19.68 9.76 -22.16
N VAL A 357 19.68 10.89 -22.87
CA VAL A 357 18.50 11.76 -23.06
C VAL A 357 17.31 10.93 -23.53
N LEU A 358 16.20 11.06 -22.80
CA LEU A 358 14.95 10.38 -23.13
C LEU A 358 14.29 11.07 -24.33
N PRO A 359 13.47 10.37 -25.14
CA PRO A 359 12.78 10.92 -26.30
C PRO A 359 11.59 11.80 -25.89
N LEU A 360 11.87 12.82 -25.08
CA LEU A 360 10.95 13.81 -24.56
C LEU A 360 11.46 15.20 -24.97
N PRO A 361 10.58 16.20 -25.15
CA PRO A 361 10.98 17.59 -25.40
C PRO A 361 11.52 18.25 -24.10
N LEU A 362 12.46 17.58 -23.43
CA LEU A 362 13.10 18.03 -22.20
C LEU A 362 14.61 17.72 -22.30
N PRO A 363 15.44 18.71 -22.69
CA PRO A 363 16.88 18.52 -22.82
C PRO A 363 17.52 18.25 -21.45
N GLY A 364 18.66 17.54 -21.45
CA GLY A 364 19.41 17.23 -20.24
C GLY A 364 18.80 16.13 -19.35
N THR A 365 17.80 15.40 -19.85
CA THR A 365 17.32 14.17 -19.21
C THR A 365 18.35 13.04 -19.33
N GLY A 366 18.14 11.97 -18.56
CA GLY A 366 19.06 10.84 -18.49
C GLY A 366 20.01 10.96 -17.31
N ILE A 367 20.37 9.83 -16.72
CA ILE A 367 21.19 9.81 -15.51
C ILE A 367 22.62 10.33 -15.76
N GLU A 368 23.19 10.10 -16.96
CA GLU A 368 24.53 10.57 -17.31
C GLU A 368 24.58 12.10 -17.37
N ALA A 369 23.56 12.72 -17.99
CA ALA A 369 23.44 14.17 -18.05
C ALA A 369 23.28 14.78 -16.64
N LEU A 370 22.45 14.17 -15.80
CA LEU A 370 22.24 14.61 -14.42
C LEU A 370 23.53 14.53 -13.59
N LEU A 371 24.25 13.41 -13.68
CA LEU A 371 25.55 13.22 -13.03
C LEU A 371 26.57 14.26 -13.52
N ALA A 372 26.63 14.51 -14.83
CA ALA A 372 27.52 15.51 -15.42
C ALA A 372 27.23 16.93 -14.93
N THR A 373 25.98 17.24 -14.59
CA THR A 373 25.56 18.54 -14.02
C THR A 373 25.68 18.64 -12.50
N GLY A 374 26.22 17.61 -11.84
CA GLY A 374 26.46 17.60 -10.39
C GLY A 374 25.34 16.99 -9.54
N ALA A 375 24.31 16.38 -10.15
CA ALA A 375 23.32 15.62 -9.39
C ALA A 375 23.98 14.41 -8.72
N GLN A 376 23.54 14.09 -7.52
CA GLN A 376 24.10 12.98 -6.74
C GLN A 376 23.22 11.75 -6.87
N VAL A 377 23.77 10.63 -7.34
CA VAL A 377 23.03 9.37 -7.42
C VAL A 377 23.53 8.39 -6.37
N GLY A 378 22.62 7.85 -5.57
CA GLY A 378 22.84 6.75 -4.65
C GLY A 378 22.16 5.47 -5.13
N CYS A 379 22.90 4.37 -5.22
CA CYS A 379 22.39 3.05 -5.56
C CYS A 379 22.37 2.15 -4.30
N CYS A 380 21.20 1.61 -3.97
CA CYS A 380 20.98 0.85 -2.74
C CYS A 380 21.77 -0.48 -2.70
N ASN A 381 22.73 -0.62 -1.77
CA ASN A 381 23.51 -1.85 -1.58
C ASN A 381 22.65 -3.07 -1.20
N VAL A 382 21.57 -2.87 -0.43
CA VAL A 382 20.64 -3.95 -0.09
C VAL A 382 19.95 -4.48 -1.35
N ALA A 383 19.49 -3.59 -2.23
CA ALA A 383 18.85 -3.99 -3.48
C ALA A 383 19.85 -4.64 -4.43
N LEU A 384 21.07 -4.09 -4.56
CA LEU A 384 22.16 -4.71 -5.30
C LEU A 384 22.41 -6.14 -4.81
N SER A 385 22.47 -6.36 -3.50
CA SER A 385 22.70 -7.70 -2.92
C SER A 385 21.57 -8.68 -3.20
N VAL A 386 20.31 -8.25 -3.03
CA VAL A 386 19.14 -9.11 -3.23
C VAL A 386 18.97 -9.49 -4.70
N TYR A 387 18.98 -8.52 -5.61
CA TYR A 387 18.74 -8.79 -7.03
C TYR A 387 19.91 -9.50 -7.70
N SER A 388 21.15 -9.14 -7.39
CA SER A 388 22.31 -9.90 -7.89
C SER A 388 22.28 -11.35 -7.41
N GLY A 389 21.86 -11.62 -6.17
CA GLY A 389 21.69 -12.97 -5.64
C GLY A 389 20.63 -13.78 -6.40
N VAL A 390 19.46 -13.18 -6.68
CA VAL A 390 18.39 -13.83 -7.47
C VAL A 390 18.86 -14.12 -8.89
N VAL A 391 19.55 -13.17 -9.54
CA VAL A 391 20.09 -13.35 -10.89
C VAL A 391 21.20 -14.42 -10.91
N ALA A 392 22.11 -14.38 -9.94
CA ALA A 392 23.15 -15.39 -9.79
C ALA A 392 22.56 -16.79 -9.66
N GLN A 393 21.53 -16.95 -8.82
CA GLN A 393 20.81 -18.22 -8.69
C GLN A 393 20.16 -18.67 -10.01
N LYS A 394 19.47 -17.76 -10.72
CA LYS A 394 18.83 -18.08 -12.01
C LYS A 394 19.86 -18.50 -13.08
N MET A 395 21.07 -17.94 -13.02
CA MET A 395 22.13 -18.18 -14.01
C MET A 395 23.15 -19.25 -13.57
N GLY A 396 23.01 -19.84 -12.37
CA GLY A 396 23.98 -20.80 -11.84
C GLY A 396 25.37 -20.21 -11.57
N MET A 397 25.43 -18.92 -11.22
CA MET A 397 26.66 -18.17 -10.96
C MET A 397 26.87 -17.93 -9.45
N ASP A 398 28.10 -17.58 -9.07
CA ASP A 398 28.40 -17.16 -7.69
C ASP A 398 27.79 -15.79 -7.36
N ALA A 399 27.06 -15.69 -6.25
CA ALA A 399 26.33 -14.48 -5.88
C ALA A 399 27.26 -13.31 -5.52
N ALA A 400 28.41 -13.57 -4.90
CA ALA A 400 29.36 -12.53 -4.53
C ALA A 400 30.05 -11.94 -5.77
N ALA A 401 30.43 -12.79 -6.72
CA ALA A 401 31.00 -12.39 -8.01
C ALA A 401 30.01 -11.58 -8.85
N VAL A 402 28.74 -12.00 -8.95
CA VAL A 402 27.71 -11.23 -9.67
C VAL A 402 27.49 -9.87 -9.02
N LYS A 403 27.41 -9.80 -7.68
CA LYS A 403 27.28 -8.51 -6.99
C LYS A 403 28.50 -7.61 -7.23
N ALA A 404 29.71 -8.15 -7.15
CA ALA A 404 30.93 -7.39 -7.38
C ALA A 404 30.97 -6.83 -8.81
N ASP A 405 30.58 -7.63 -9.80
CA ASP A 405 30.47 -7.21 -11.20
C ASP A 405 29.39 -6.14 -11.39
N TRP A 406 28.25 -6.25 -10.70
CA TRP A 406 27.20 -5.22 -10.72
C TRP A 406 27.68 -3.89 -10.13
N VAL A 407 28.42 -3.93 -9.02
CA VAL A 407 29.00 -2.73 -8.39
C VAL A 407 30.06 -2.09 -9.29
N ALA A 408 30.93 -2.91 -9.90
CA ALA A 408 31.94 -2.43 -10.83
C ALA A 408 31.33 -1.84 -12.11
N GLY A 409 30.16 -2.34 -12.52
CA GLY A 409 29.44 -1.87 -13.70
C GLY A 409 28.42 -0.75 -13.46
N LEU A 410 28.46 -0.11 -12.29
CA LEU A 410 27.71 1.12 -12.08
C LEU A 410 28.29 2.27 -12.91
N LEU A 411 27.42 3.19 -13.32
CA LEU A 411 27.80 4.38 -14.08
C LEU A 411 28.75 5.26 -13.23
N PRO A 412 29.76 5.89 -13.86
CA PRO A 412 30.69 6.76 -13.16
C PRO A 412 29.97 7.85 -12.35
N GLY A 413 30.36 8.03 -11.09
CA GLY A 413 29.75 9.02 -10.18
C GLY A 413 28.55 8.52 -9.38
N VAL A 414 28.03 7.32 -9.66
CA VAL A 414 27.04 6.65 -8.79
C VAL A 414 27.72 6.14 -7.52
N GLN A 415 27.17 6.52 -6.37
CA GLN A 415 27.62 6.01 -5.08
C GLN A 415 26.81 4.78 -4.66
N VAL A 416 27.48 3.70 -4.26
CA VAL A 416 26.80 2.62 -3.52
C VAL A 416 26.51 3.12 -2.10
N VAL A 417 25.24 3.23 -1.74
CA VAL A 417 24.82 3.66 -0.40
C VAL A 417 24.46 2.46 0.46
N PRO A 418 24.69 2.48 1.79
CA PRO A 418 24.45 1.33 2.67
C PRO A 418 23.03 0.77 2.55
N SER A 419 22.03 1.65 2.49
CA SER A 419 20.69 1.34 2.00
C SER A 419 20.03 2.59 1.43
N GLY A 420 19.12 2.42 0.47
CA GLY A 420 18.37 3.54 -0.10
C GLY A 420 17.47 4.22 0.93
N VAL A 421 16.89 3.47 1.88
CA VAL A 421 16.07 4.04 2.96
C VAL A 421 16.91 4.94 3.86
N LEU A 422 18.12 4.51 4.22
CA LEU A 422 19.05 5.32 4.99
C LEU A 422 19.49 6.56 4.19
N ALA A 423 19.83 6.41 2.91
CA ALA A 423 20.23 7.54 2.06
C ALA A 423 19.14 8.60 1.96
N VAL A 424 17.87 8.20 1.82
CA VAL A 424 16.73 9.14 1.83
C VAL A 424 16.62 9.86 3.17
N ALA A 425 16.63 9.13 4.28
CA ALA A 425 16.52 9.72 5.61
C ALA A 425 17.66 10.72 5.89
N ARG A 426 18.91 10.33 5.60
CA ARG A 426 20.09 11.19 5.83
C ARG A 426 20.13 12.38 4.89
N ALA A 427 19.65 12.26 3.65
CA ALA A 427 19.51 13.40 2.75
C ALA A 427 18.48 14.42 3.27
N GLN A 428 17.37 13.96 3.86
CA GLN A 428 16.39 14.86 4.50
C GLN A 428 16.98 15.57 5.71
N GLU A 429 17.83 14.90 6.50
CA GLU A 429 18.57 15.55 7.60
C GLU A 429 19.55 16.62 7.12
N LYS A 430 20.00 16.56 5.86
CA LYS A 430 20.76 17.64 5.19
C LYS A 430 19.87 18.75 4.62
N GLY A 431 18.57 18.73 4.90
CA GLY A 431 17.60 19.73 4.49
C GLY A 431 17.03 19.53 3.09
N CYS A 432 17.14 18.33 2.51
CA CYS A 432 16.45 18.04 1.24
C CYS A 432 14.93 17.96 1.43
N GLY A 433 14.18 18.63 0.56
CA GLY A 433 12.76 18.33 0.35
C GLY A 433 12.58 16.95 -0.26
N TYR A 434 11.46 16.28 0.02
CA TYR A 434 11.19 14.92 -0.46
C TYR A 434 10.31 14.92 -1.71
N CYS A 435 10.71 14.13 -2.71
CA CYS A 435 9.93 13.86 -3.91
C CYS A 435 9.98 12.35 -4.23
N PHE A 436 8.82 11.73 -4.42
CA PHE A 436 8.70 10.30 -4.71
C PHE A 436 8.76 10.03 -6.21
N ALA A 437 9.93 9.70 -6.76
CA ALA A 437 10.17 9.61 -8.20
C ALA A 437 10.05 8.19 -8.79
N GLY A 438 9.59 7.21 -8.02
CA GLY A 438 9.44 5.81 -8.46
C GLY A 438 8.08 5.24 -8.14
#